data_AF-A0A2G1WH20-F1
#
_entry.id   AF-A0A2G1WH20-F1
#
_cell.length_a   1.000
_cell.length_b   1.000
_cell.length_c   1.000
_cell.angle_alpha   90.00
_cell.angle_beta   90.00
_cell.angle_gamma   90.00
#
_symmetry.space_group_name_H-M   'P 1'
#
loop_
_entity.id
_entity.type
_entity.pdbx_description
1 polymer ?
#
loop_
_entity_poly.entity_id
_entity_poly.type
_entity_poly.pdbx_seq_one_letter_code
_entity_poly.pdbx_strand_id
1 'polypeptide(L)' 'MEPDCPRCGRELTAFALSGIEAFTCEACGYVGVEADHSGEPRSAESWEDALRRFHRDDDR' A
#
# COMPACT_ATOMS: atom_id res chain seq x y z
N MET A 1 13.25 -2.60 21.94
CA MET A 1 12.54 -1.40 21.49
C MET A 1 11.44 -1.89 20.58
N GLU A 2 10.21 -1.90 21.06
CA GLU A 2 9.06 -2.24 20.24
C GLU A 2 8.85 -1.09 19.25
N PRO A 3 8.72 -1.36 17.94
CA PRO A 3 8.75 -0.29 16.95
C PRO A 3 7.48 0.56 17.01
N ASP A 4 7.64 1.88 17.05
CA ASP A 4 6.52 2.82 16.82
C ASP A 4 6.07 2.75 15.35
N CYS A 5 4.77 2.92 15.11
CA CYS A 5 4.19 2.92 13.77
C CYS A 5 4.73 4.09 12.94
N PRO A 6 5.36 3.85 11.77
CA PRO A 6 5.97 4.90 10.95
C PRO A 6 4.93 5.85 10.33
N ARG A 7 3.64 5.51 10.35
CA ARG A 7 2.56 6.35 9.81
C ARG A 7 1.92 7.29 10.82
N CYS A 8 1.81 6.87 12.09
CA CYS A 8 1.05 7.63 13.10
C CYS A 8 1.72 7.71 14.47
N GLY A 9 2.88 7.09 14.67
CA GLY A 9 3.66 7.16 15.91
C GLY A 9 3.06 6.40 17.11
N ARG A 10 2.02 5.59 16.90
CA ARG A 10 1.46 4.69 17.92
C ARG A 10 2.24 3.38 17.98
N GLU A 11 2.29 2.76 19.15
CA GLU A 11 2.91 1.45 19.34
C GLU A 11 2.32 0.39 18.39
N LEU A 12 3.18 -0.51 17.89
CA LEU A 12 2.78 -1.62 17.03
C LEU A 12 2.43 -2.85 17.88
N THR A 13 1.37 -3.55 17.49
CA THR A 13 0.98 -4.84 18.08
C THR A 13 1.71 -5.97 17.35
N ALA A 14 2.39 -6.84 18.10
CA ALA A 14 3.05 -8.03 17.59
C ALA A 14 2.12 -9.26 17.64
N PHE A 15 2.06 -10.01 16.54
CA PHE A 15 1.35 -11.28 16.44
C PHE A 15 2.35 -12.39 16.09
N ALA A 16 2.27 -13.52 16.81
CA ALA A 16 3.14 -14.66 16.56
C ALA A 16 2.32 -15.93 16.27
N LEU A 17 2.64 -16.63 15.18
CA LEU A 17 2.03 -17.91 14.81
C LEU A 17 3.08 -18.84 14.20
N SER A 18 3.21 -20.06 14.72
CA SER A 18 4.13 -21.08 14.19
C SER A 18 5.59 -20.61 14.04
N GLY A 19 6.05 -19.72 14.93
CA GLY A 19 7.41 -19.17 14.91
C GLY A 19 7.61 -17.99 13.95
N ILE A 20 6.56 -17.51 13.29
CA ILE A 20 6.58 -16.28 12.48
C ILE A 20 5.97 -15.15 13.30
N GLU A 21 6.65 -14.01 13.31
CA GLU A 21 6.19 -12.77 13.95
C GLU A 21 5.80 -11.73 12.90
N ALA A 22 4.72 -10.99 13.15
CA ALA A 22 4.26 -9.88 12.32
C ALA A 22 3.82 -8.70 13.19
N PHE A 23 4.03 -7.48 12.68
CA PHE A 23 3.66 -6.24 13.36
C PHE A 23 2.53 -5.50 12.63
N THR A 24 1.53 -5.04 13.38
CA THR A 24 0.37 -4.29 12.88
C THR A 24 0.08 -3.08 13.75
N CYS A 25 -0.27 -1.96 13.14
CA CYS A 25 -0.82 -0.80 13.83
C CYS A 25 -2.35 -0.84 13.80
N GLU A 26 -2.97 -1.12 14.93
CA GLU A 26 -4.44 -1.15 15.05
C GLU A 26 -5.09 0.25 14.92
N ALA A 27 -4.29 1.31 15.04
CA ALA A 27 -4.79 2.68 14.95
C ALA A 27 -5.02 3.17 13.52
N CYS A 28 -4.13 2.80 12.58
CA CYS A 28 -4.17 3.30 11.20
C CYS A 28 -4.10 2.18 10.14
N GLY A 29 -4.07 0.92 10.55
CA GLY A 29 -4.00 -0.23 9.65
C GLY A 29 -2.66 -0.42 8.94
N TYR A 30 -1.57 0.19 9.42
CA TYR A 30 -0.24 -0.09 8.88
C TYR A 30 0.16 -1.53 9.21
N VAL A 31 0.70 -2.25 8.22
CA VAL A 31 1.27 -3.59 8.39
C VAL A 31 2.67 -3.56 7.80
N GLY A 32 3.67 -3.99 8.58
CA GLY A 32 5.09 -3.90 8.23
C GLY A 32 5.57 -4.96 7.23
N VAL A 33 4.71 -5.43 6.33
CA VAL A 33 5.07 -6.40 5.29
C VAL A 33 5.68 -5.68 4.10
N GLU A 34 6.83 -6.14 3.63
CA GLU A 34 7.38 -5.71 2.34
C GLU A 34 6.41 -6.15 1.24
N ALA A 35 5.74 -5.18 0.62
CA ALA A 35 4.85 -5.41 -0.50
C ALA A 35 5.58 -5.01 -1.78
N ASP A 36 5.66 -5.94 -2.73
CA ASP A 36 6.01 -5.58 -4.09
C ASP A 36 4.83 -4.84 -4.71
N HIS A 37 5.00 -3.52 -4.87
CA HIS A 37 4.01 -2.65 -5.52
C HIS A 37 4.20 -2.59 -7.03
N SER A 38 5.15 -3.35 -7.59
CA SER A 38 5.23 -3.52 -9.03
C SER A 38 4.09 -4.44 -9.49
N GLY A 39 3.36 -3.98 -10.52
CA GLY A 39 2.48 -4.87 -11.27
C GLY A 39 3.28 -5.61 -12.34
N GLU A 40 2.69 -6.66 -12.91
CA GLU A 40 3.24 -7.30 -14.12
C GLU A 40 3.62 -6.23 -15.15
N PRO A 41 4.82 -6.28 -15.76
CA PRO A 41 5.24 -5.34 -16.79
C PRO A 41 4.21 -5.31 -17.92
N ARG A 42 3.58 -4.16 -18.11
CA ARG A 42 2.63 -3.89 -19.19
C ARG A 42 3.07 -2.62 -19.91
N SER A 43 2.81 -2.56 -21.21
CA SER A 43 2.88 -1.29 -21.93
C SER A 43 1.89 -0.32 -21.31
N ALA A 44 2.41 0.68 -20.60
CA ALA A 44 1.61 1.78 -20.09
C ALA A 44 1.23 2.71 -21.26
N GLU A 45 -0.02 3.18 -21.28
CA GLU A 45 -0.42 4.27 -22.18
C GLU A 45 0.30 5.57 -21.77
N SER A 46 0.43 6.50 -22.72
CA SER A 46 0.91 7.85 -22.43
C SER A 46 -0.04 8.55 -21.47
N TRP A 47 0.48 9.42 -20.61
CA TRP A 47 -0.33 10.32 -19.78
C TRP A 47 -1.29 11.16 -20.63
N GLU A 48 -0.85 11.59 -21.82
CA GLU A 48 -1.68 12.38 -22.72
C GLU A 48 -2.86 11.56 -23.25
N ASP A 49 -2.63 10.30 -23.59
CA ASP A 49 -3.69 9.40 -24.07
C ASP A 49 -4.67 9.05 -22.94
N ALA A 50 -4.17 8.80 -21.73
CA ALA A 50 -4.99 8.53 -20.55
C ALA A 50 -5.93 9.70 -20.22
N LEU A 51 -5.40 10.92 -20.18
CA LEU A 51 -6.19 12.13 -19.91
C LEU A 51 -7.20 12.39 -21.02
N ARG A 52 -6.80 12.23 -22.29
CA ARG A 52 -7.71 12.40 -23.43
C ARG A 52 -8.87 11.40 -23.40
N ARG A 53 -8.62 10.14 -23.02
CA ARG A 53 -9.64 9.10 -22.84
C ARG A 53 -10.59 9.45 -21.70
N PHE A 54 -10.05 9.82 -20.53
CA PHE A 54 -10.85 10.20 -19.36
C PHE A 54 -11.84 11.33 -19.68
N HIS A 55 -11.38 12.41 -20.32
CA HIS A 55 -12.25 13.53 -20.69
C HIS A 55 -13.32 13.15 -21.71
N ARG A 56 -13.00 12.26 -22.67
CA ARG A 56 -13.98 11.77 -23.64
C ARG A 56 -15.07 10.90 -23.00
N ASP A 57 -14.69 10.10 -22.00
CA ASP A 57 -15.63 9.23 -21.28
C ASP A 57 -16.58 10.06 -20.39
N ASP A 58 -16.10 11.17 -19.82
CA ASP A 58 -16.90 12.11 -19.01
C ASP A 58 -17.92 12.93 -19.82
N ASP A 59 -17.69 13.14 -21.12
CA ASP A 59 -18.59 13.88 -22.02
C ASP A 59 -19.87 13.09 -22.44
N ARG A 60 -20.10 11.88 -21.89
CA ARG A 60 -21.20 10.96 -22.27
C ARG A 60 -22.41 11.00 -21.34
#